data_AF-A0A7S1TAL3-F1
#
_entry.id   AF-A0A7S1TAL3-F1
#
_cell.length_a   1.000
_cell.length_b   1.000
_cell.length_c   1.000
_cell.angle_alpha   90.00
_cell.angle_beta   90.00
_cell.angle_gamma   90.00
#
_symmetry.space_group_name_H-M   'P 1'
#
loop_
_entity.id
_entity.type
_entity.pdbx_description
1 polymer ?
#
loop_
_entity_poly.entity_id
_entity_poly.type
_entity_poly.pdbx_seq_one_letter_code
_entity_poly.pdbx_strand_id
1 'polypeptide(L)'
;VGAQDEHLVCTGFFMFSTGSPRVRSLLRDWEAAISHGKVVNQYVFNEKLQAYRDLRVSRLPHSLFPSGKKFFHQSQHKDSALVVHANYFQGQDAKRGKLKEAGLWQDANVAAAVSAPIAKLASATSTDGHPAQYHADTSPAVAAPITIISFTNFGMLDFALNWLHHLRAAIGAPQLAASLLMYVVGEDARAALLASGLLPEGCIRDGTLGGGLDAGHATAGFKYESPGFKKLAAQRPRIVLAAIEERSSVSAAVLYSDVDAVWRSNPLPTLTSLLPQYDVVGAQDEHLVCTGFF
;
A
#
# COMPACT_ATOMS: atom_id res chain seq x y z
N VAL A 1 27.19 13.39 5.83
CA VAL A 1 27.20 13.11 4.37
C VAL A 1 27.22 11.59 4.24
N GLY A 2 26.04 10.96 4.17
CA GLY A 2 25.91 9.49 4.11
C GLY A 2 25.88 9.02 2.67
N ALA A 3 26.60 7.95 2.37
CA ALA A 3 26.69 7.36 1.03
C ALA A 3 25.29 7.08 0.46
N GLN A 4 25.11 7.40 -0.82
CA GLN A 4 23.95 6.96 -1.60
C GLN A 4 24.15 5.46 -1.86
N ASP A 5 23.44 4.61 -1.13
CA ASP A 5 23.37 3.19 -1.49
C ASP A 5 22.32 3.04 -2.60
N GLU A 6 22.77 3.06 -3.86
CA GLU A 6 21.95 2.76 -5.07
C GLU A 6 21.40 1.31 -5.08
N HIS A 7 21.40 0.63 -3.94
CA HIS A 7 21.09 -0.78 -3.78
C HIS A 7 19.89 -1.04 -2.85
N LEU A 8 19.30 -0.02 -2.24
CA LEU A 8 18.18 -0.22 -1.32
C LEU A 8 16.87 -0.42 -2.07
N VAL A 9 16.09 -1.40 -1.59
CA VAL A 9 14.70 -1.60 -1.97
C VAL A 9 13.83 -0.76 -1.02
N CYS A 10 13.00 0.09 -1.61
CA CYS A 10 12.05 0.94 -0.91
C CYS A 10 10.98 0.10 -0.21
N THR A 11 10.76 0.30 1.10
CA THR A 11 9.71 -0.44 1.83
C THR A 11 8.29 0.12 1.65
N GLY A 12 8.09 1.15 0.84
CA GLY A 12 6.75 1.62 0.47
C GLY A 12 6.26 1.15 -0.90
N PHE A 13 7.10 0.46 -1.69
CA PHE A 13 6.66 -0.15 -2.95
C PHE A 13 7.51 -1.37 -3.33
N PHE A 14 7.03 -2.57 -3.00
CA PHE A 14 7.72 -3.83 -3.30
C PHE A 14 6.73 -4.98 -3.53
N MET A 15 7.19 -6.01 -4.21
CA MET A 15 6.46 -7.19 -4.60
C MET A 15 7.22 -8.44 -4.19
N PHE A 16 6.50 -9.44 -3.70
CA PHE A 16 7.02 -10.71 -3.24
C PHE A 16 6.31 -11.87 -3.94
N SER A 17 7.08 -12.85 -4.39
CA SER A 17 6.55 -14.12 -4.88
C SER A 17 5.85 -14.89 -3.75
N THR A 18 4.60 -15.30 -3.96
CA THR A 18 3.85 -16.11 -2.98
C THR A 18 4.34 -17.56 -2.94
N GLY A 19 4.97 -18.04 -4.02
CA GLY A 19 5.45 -19.42 -4.13
C GLY A 19 6.75 -19.69 -3.37
N SER A 20 7.52 -18.66 -3.02
CA SER A 20 8.85 -18.83 -2.42
C SER A 20 8.79 -19.05 -0.90
N PRO A 21 9.27 -20.20 -0.37
CA PRO A 21 9.41 -20.39 1.08
C PRO A 21 10.44 -19.44 1.70
N ARG A 22 11.50 -19.11 0.94
CA ARG A 22 12.56 -18.19 1.38
C ARG A 22 12.04 -16.78 1.59
N VAL A 23 11.13 -16.32 0.73
CA VAL A 23 10.42 -15.04 0.94
C VAL A 23 9.68 -15.05 2.28
N ARG A 24 8.98 -16.14 2.62
CA ARG A 24 8.31 -16.24 3.93
C ARG A 24 9.31 -16.20 5.09
N SER A 25 10.45 -16.88 4.98
CA SER A 25 11.51 -16.82 5.99
C SER A 25 12.04 -15.39 6.17
N LEU A 26 12.37 -14.70 5.07
CA LEU A 26 12.80 -13.30 5.08
C LEU A 26 11.79 -12.39 5.79
N LEU A 27 10.50 -12.54 5.49
CA LEU A 27 9.45 -11.73 6.08
C LEU A 27 9.26 -11.99 7.58
N ARG A 28 9.39 -13.25 8.04
CA ARG A 28 9.35 -13.59 9.47
C ARG A 28 10.56 -13.05 10.22
N ASP A 29 11.76 -13.11 9.62
CA ASP A 29 12.97 -12.52 10.20
C ASP A 29 12.87 -11.00 10.27
N TRP A 30 12.29 -10.36 9.24
CA TRP A 30 12.02 -8.93 9.24
C TRP A 30 11.04 -8.55 10.34
N GLU A 31 9.92 -9.28 10.48
CA GLU A 31 8.94 -9.08 11.55
C GLU A 31 9.59 -9.16 12.94
N ALA A 32 10.33 -10.24 13.20
CA ALA A 32 10.99 -10.48 14.48
C ALA A 32 11.98 -9.35 14.82
N ALA A 33 12.72 -8.85 13.82
CA ALA A 33 13.70 -7.80 14.02
C ALA A 33 13.07 -6.41 14.31
N ILE A 34 11.92 -6.08 13.70
CA ILE A 34 11.30 -4.75 13.89
C ILE A 34 10.32 -4.69 15.07
N SER A 35 9.93 -5.83 15.63
CA SER A 35 8.99 -5.92 16.75
C SER A 35 9.45 -5.17 18.01
N HIS A 36 10.74 -4.82 18.10
CA HIS A 36 11.31 -4.03 19.20
C HIS A 36 11.24 -2.50 18.99
N GLY A 37 10.70 -2.00 17.87
CA GLY A 37 10.30 -0.60 17.68
C GLY A 37 11.41 0.45 17.74
N LYS A 38 12.69 0.06 17.71
CA LYS A 38 13.83 0.99 17.83
C LYS A 38 14.45 1.40 16.49
N VAL A 39 14.25 0.61 15.44
CA VAL A 39 14.99 0.73 14.17
C VAL A 39 14.08 1.16 13.03
N VAL A 40 14.64 1.86 12.04
CA VAL A 40 13.95 2.28 10.81
C VAL A 40 13.57 1.05 9.99
N ASN A 41 12.29 0.95 9.60
CA ASN A 41 11.71 -0.20 8.91
C ASN A 41 12.48 -0.61 7.63
N GLN A 42 12.82 0.37 6.78
CA GLN A 42 13.57 0.15 5.54
C GLN A 42 14.98 -0.39 5.77
N TYR A 43 15.66 0.09 6.82
CA TYR A 43 17.01 -0.37 7.16
C TYR A 43 16.99 -1.85 7.52
N VAL A 44 16.11 -2.24 8.45
CA VAL A 44 16.01 -3.65 8.89
C VAL A 44 15.64 -4.55 7.73
N PHE A 45 14.69 -4.14 6.88
CA PHE A 45 14.31 -4.92 5.72
C PHE A 45 15.51 -5.19 4.79
N ASN A 46 16.25 -4.15 4.42
CA ASN A 46 17.38 -4.29 3.51
C ASN A 46 18.55 -5.06 4.15
N GLU A 47 18.81 -4.89 5.44
CA GLU A 47 19.78 -5.71 6.19
C GLU A 47 19.41 -7.20 6.11
N LYS A 48 18.13 -7.54 6.35
CA LYS A 48 17.66 -8.93 6.25
C LYS A 48 17.71 -9.42 4.81
N LEU A 49 17.26 -8.63 3.84
CA LEU A 49 17.29 -9.01 2.43
C LEU A 49 18.72 -9.34 1.95
N GLN A 50 19.73 -8.58 2.40
CA GLN A 50 21.14 -8.84 2.08
C GLN A 50 21.67 -10.16 2.66
N ALA A 51 21.09 -10.67 3.75
CA ALA A 51 21.47 -11.96 4.32
C ALA A 51 20.96 -13.15 3.48
N TYR A 52 19.91 -12.95 2.66
CA TYR A 52 19.32 -13.97 1.79
C TYR A 52 19.91 -13.91 0.37
N ARG A 53 21.16 -14.38 0.22
CA ARG A 53 21.92 -14.33 -1.04
C ARG A 53 21.34 -15.18 -2.17
N ASP A 54 20.49 -16.16 -1.84
CA ASP A 54 19.83 -17.07 -2.78
C ASP A 54 18.51 -16.51 -3.35
N LEU A 55 17.98 -15.41 -2.80
CA LEU A 55 16.82 -14.74 -3.36
C LEU A 55 17.19 -13.96 -4.63
N ARG A 56 16.41 -14.15 -5.70
CA ARG A 56 16.52 -13.35 -6.92
C ARG A 56 15.81 -12.03 -6.69
N VAL A 57 16.58 -10.95 -6.59
CA VAL A 57 16.07 -9.60 -6.32
C VAL A 57 16.17 -8.73 -7.56
N SER A 58 15.07 -8.10 -7.95
CA SER A 58 15.06 -7.04 -8.96
C SER A 58 14.73 -5.68 -8.36
N ARG A 59 15.28 -4.65 -8.99
CA ARG A 59 15.07 -3.26 -8.63
C ARG A 59 14.41 -2.56 -9.79
N LEU A 60 13.25 -1.97 -9.53
CA LEU A 60 12.47 -1.30 -10.56
C LEU A 60 13.21 -0.06 -11.08
N PRO A 61 13.12 0.26 -12.38
CA PRO A 61 13.83 1.38 -12.95
C PRO A 61 13.24 2.70 -12.47
N HIS A 62 14.09 3.63 -12.06
CA HIS A 62 13.68 4.97 -11.64
C HIS A 62 12.88 5.74 -12.68
N SER A 63 13.05 5.42 -13.97
CA SER A 63 12.27 6.02 -15.05
C SER A 63 10.78 5.71 -14.98
N LEU A 64 10.41 4.56 -14.42
CA LEU A 64 9.02 4.12 -14.29
C LEU A 64 8.52 4.22 -12.84
N PHE A 65 9.43 4.09 -11.87
CA PHE A 65 9.14 4.08 -10.43
C PHE A 65 10.06 5.06 -9.67
N PRO A 66 10.02 6.37 -9.97
CA PRO A 66 10.86 7.34 -9.29
C PRO A 66 10.49 7.50 -7.80
N SER A 67 11.52 7.70 -6.97
CA SER A 67 11.31 8.22 -5.62
C SER A 67 10.84 9.67 -5.66
N GLY A 68 10.31 10.16 -4.54
CA GLY A 68 9.82 11.54 -4.44
C GLY A 68 10.91 12.57 -4.73
N LYS A 69 12.16 12.27 -4.35
CA LYS A 69 13.29 13.14 -4.67
C LYS A 69 13.48 13.27 -6.18
N LYS A 70 13.52 12.14 -6.91
CA LYS A 70 13.73 12.16 -8.37
C LYS A 70 12.61 12.88 -9.09
N PHE A 71 11.37 12.59 -8.72
CA PHE A 71 10.20 13.16 -9.39
C PHE A 71 10.01 14.64 -9.08
N PHE A 72 9.96 15.01 -7.79
CA PHE A 72 9.58 16.37 -7.38
C PHE A 72 10.76 17.33 -7.29
N HIS A 73 11.92 16.88 -6.80
CA HIS A 73 13.05 17.77 -6.56
C HIS A 73 14.00 17.84 -7.76
N GLN A 74 14.31 16.69 -8.38
CA GLN A 74 15.20 16.64 -9.54
C GLN A 74 14.45 16.79 -10.87
N SER A 75 13.11 16.85 -10.84
CA SER A 75 12.24 16.97 -12.02
C SER A 75 12.51 15.91 -13.09
N GLN A 76 12.91 14.70 -12.68
CA GLN A 76 13.15 13.58 -13.58
C GLN A 76 11.90 12.72 -13.76
N HIS A 77 11.79 12.09 -14.94
CA HIS A 77 10.82 11.02 -15.21
C HIS A 77 9.34 11.44 -15.17
N LYS A 78 9.05 12.75 -15.27
CA LYS A 78 7.69 13.30 -15.21
C LYS A 78 6.73 12.70 -16.25
N ASP A 79 7.22 12.32 -17.43
CA ASP A 79 6.37 11.79 -18.49
C ASP A 79 6.29 10.27 -18.51
N SER A 80 7.32 9.58 -18.01
CA SER A 80 7.44 8.12 -18.08
C SER A 80 7.02 7.39 -16.80
N ALA A 81 6.90 8.09 -15.67
CA ALA A 81 6.59 7.48 -14.38
C ALA A 81 5.21 6.82 -14.37
N LEU A 82 5.17 5.51 -14.10
CA LEU A 82 3.96 4.71 -13.89
C LEU A 82 3.46 4.89 -12.45
N VAL A 83 4.37 4.90 -11.48
CA VAL A 83 4.08 5.12 -10.07
C VAL A 83 5.06 6.13 -9.50
N VAL A 84 4.55 7.14 -8.80
CA VAL A 84 5.36 8.15 -8.10
C VAL A 84 5.18 7.98 -6.60
N HIS A 85 6.25 7.89 -5.84
CA HIS A 85 6.18 7.69 -4.39
C HIS A 85 6.60 8.97 -3.64
N ALA A 86 5.75 9.56 -2.80
CA ALA A 86 6.07 10.79 -2.07
C ALA A 86 6.98 10.58 -0.83
N ASN A 87 7.75 9.50 -0.82
CA ASN A 87 8.55 9.01 0.31
C ASN A 87 9.64 9.95 0.83
N TYR A 88 10.07 10.92 0.02
CA TYR A 88 11.14 11.85 0.36
C TYR A 88 10.72 12.98 1.31
N PHE A 89 9.44 13.38 1.28
CA PHE A 89 8.95 14.50 2.09
C PHE A 89 8.53 14.03 3.47
N GLN A 90 8.94 14.73 4.53
CA GLN A 90 8.55 14.39 5.89
C GLN A 90 7.26 15.10 6.27
N GLY A 91 6.28 14.36 6.78
CA GLY A 91 5.01 14.89 7.25
C GLY A 91 3.95 15.03 6.17
N GLN A 92 2.70 14.84 6.59
CA GLN A 92 1.53 14.79 5.72
C GLN A 92 1.31 16.07 4.90
N ASP A 93 1.43 17.24 5.53
CA ASP A 93 1.17 18.51 4.85
C ASP A 93 2.17 18.79 3.72
N ALA A 94 3.45 18.47 3.94
CA ALA A 94 4.48 18.63 2.92
C ALA A 94 4.24 17.69 1.74
N LYS A 95 3.89 16.42 2.02
CA LYS A 95 3.52 15.43 0.98
C LYS A 95 2.30 15.90 0.19
N ARG A 96 1.23 16.30 0.90
CA ARG A 96 -0.02 16.78 0.29
C ARG A 96 0.23 17.99 -0.59
N GLY A 97 1.00 18.97 -0.10
CA GLY A 97 1.37 20.17 -0.86
C GLY A 97 2.08 19.82 -2.16
N LYS A 98 3.06 18.91 -2.12
CA LYS A 98 3.81 18.49 -3.31
C LYS A 98 2.97 17.71 -4.31
N LEU A 99 2.06 16.87 -3.83
CA LEU A 99 1.09 16.17 -4.70
C LEU A 99 0.12 17.17 -5.35
N LYS A 100 -0.36 18.18 -4.62
CA LYS A 100 -1.20 19.26 -5.16
C LYS A 100 -0.47 20.08 -6.23
N GLU A 101 0.74 20.53 -5.94
CA GLU A 101 1.58 21.28 -6.90
C GLU A 101 1.81 20.51 -8.20
N ALA A 102 1.90 19.19 -8.14
CA ALA A 102 2.11 18.33 -9.32
C ALA A 102 0.81 17.86 -10.01
N GLY A 103 -0.37 18.29 -9.53
CA GLY A 103 -1.66 17.82 -10.05
C GLY A 103 -1.94 16.33 -9.78
N LEU A 104 -1.27 15.76 -8.78
CA LEU A 104 -1.38 14.35 -8.37
C LEU A 104 -2.26 14.16 -7.12
N TRP A 105 -2.89 15.22 -6.63
CA TRP A 105 -3.82 15.17 -5.51
C TRP A 105 -5.25 15.35 -6.01
N GLN A 106 -6.10 14.41 -5.66
CA GLN A 106 -7.54 14.54 -5.79
C GLN A 106 -8.08 15.04 -4.46
N ASP A 107 -8.84 16.13 -4.48
CA ASP A 107 -9.57 16.55 -3.29
C ASP A 107 -10.64 15.51 -3.00
N ALA A 108 -10.25 14.49 -2.22
CA ALA A 108 -11.16 13.52 -1.67
C ALA A 108 -12.16 14.30 -0.83
N ASN A 109 -13.46 14.12 -1.11
CA ASN A 109 -14.50 14.72 -0.30
C ASN A 109 -14.62 13.90 1.00
N VAL A 110 -13.58 13.97 1.85
CA VAL A 110 -13.48 13.29 3.14
C VAL A 110 -14.69 13.68 3.99
N ALA A 111 -15.13 14.93 3.90
CA ALA A 111 -16.36 15.40 4.54
C ALA A 111 -17.58 14.58 4.09
N ALA A 112 -17.81 14.36 2.79
CA ALA A 112 -18.92 13.54 2.31
C ALA A 112 -18.81 12.06 2.74
N ALA A 113 -17.59 11.51 2.78
CA ALA A 113 -17.34 10.14 3.26
C ALA A 113 -17.56 9.98 4.78
N VAL A 114 -17.31 11.03 5.56
CA VAL A 114 -17.50 11.07 7.02
C VAL A 114 -18.93 11.51 7.41
N SER A 115 -19.63 12.25 6.55
CA SER A 115 -21.01 12.74 6.77
C SER A 115 -22.09 11.73 6.43
N ALA A 116 -21.75 10.63 5.75
CA ALA A 116 -22.69 9.55 5.48
C ALA A 116 -23.16 8.99 6.83
N PRO A 117 -24.48 8.97 7.13
CA PRO A 117 -24.93 8.50 8.43
C PRO A 117 -24.54 7.02 8.59
N ILE A 118 -23.66 6.74 9.56
CA ILE A 118 -23.29 5.40 10.03
C ILE A 118 -24.55 4.60 10.47
N ALA A 119 -25.69 5.28 10.68
CA ALA A 119 -26.96 4.72 11.10
C ALA A 119 -27.76 3.93 10.04
N LYS A 120 -27.31 3.81 8.78
CA LYS A 120 -28.08 3.08 7.74
C LYS A 120 -27.56 1.70 7.34
N LEU A 121 -26.50 1.18 7.96
CA LEU A 121 -26.05 -0.20 7.74
C LEU A 121 -26.66 -1.24 8.70
N ALA A 122 -27.44 -0.80 9.71
CA ALA A 122 -28.01 -1.68 10.74
C ALA A 122 -29.54 -1.89 10.65
N SER A 123 -30.22 -1.39 9.61
CA SER A 123 -31.70 -1.43 9.52
C SER A 123 -32.25 -1.82 8.15
N ALA A 124 -31.54 -2.64 7.39
CA ALA A 124 -32.09 -3.30 6.20
C ALA A 124 -32.53 -4.74 6.53
N THR A 125 -33.40 -4.89 7.53
CA THR A 125 -34.30 -6.05 7.64
C THR A 125 -35.67 -5.62 7.18
N SER A 126 -36.08 -6.10 6.00
CA SER A 126 -37.47 -6.31 5.56
C SER A 126 -38.42 -5.10 5.62
N THR A 127 -38.72 -4.52 4.46
CA THR A 127 -40.10 -4.48 3.92
C THR A 127 -40.06 -4.27 2.40
N ASP A 128 -41.06 -4.84 1.75
CA ASP A 128 -41.21 -5.06 0.31
C ASP A 128 -40.95 -3.85 -0.60
N GLY A 129 -40.13 -4.09 -1.61
CA GLY A 129 -39.91 -3.22 -2.76
C GLY A 129 -38.84 -3.83 -3.65
N HIS A 130 -39.24 -4.37 -4.80
CA HIS A 130 -38.36 -5.05 -5.77
C HIS A 130 -37.03 -4.29 -5.97
N PRO A 131 -35.88 -4.87 -5.59
CA PRO A 131 -34.60 -4.28 -5.93
C PRO A 131 -34.36 -4.46 -7.43
N ALA A 132 -33.84 -3.41 -8.07
CA ALA A 132 -33.28 -3.52 -9.40
C ALA A 132 -32.28 -4.69 -9.40
N GLN A 133 -32.56 -5.69 -10.22
CA GLN A 133 -31.71 -6.85 -10.40
C GLN A 133 -30.34 -6.37 -10.89
N TYR A 134 -29.36 -6.30 -9.97
CA TYR A 134 -27.97 -6.47 -10.36
C TYR A 134 -27.86 -7.90 -10.86
N HIS A 135 -27.92 -8.06 -12.18
CA HIS A 135 -27.46 -9.29 -12.79
C HIS A 135 -26.01 -9.47 -12.36
N ALA A 136 -25.76 -10.51 -11.56
CA ALA A 136 -24.43 -11.03 -11.34
C ALA A 136 -23.89 -11.41 -12.73
N ASP A 137 -23.08 -10.53 -13.30
CA ASP A 137 -22.33 -10.83 -14.49
C ASP A 137 -21.39 -11.98 -14.13
N THR A 138 -21.75 -13.19 -14.55
CA THR A 138 -20.97 -14.42 -14.40
C THR A 138 -19.76 -14.44 -15.33
N SER A 139 -19.19 -13.28 -15.64
CA SER A 139 -17.90 -13.17 -16.28
C SER A 139 -16.86 -13.91 -15.43
N PRO A 140 -15.99 -14.73 -16.05
CA PRO A 140 -14.95 -15.44 -15.31
C PRO A 140 -14.16 -14.44 -14.47
N ALA A 141 -14.01 -14.74 -13.17
CA ALA A 141 -13.26 -13.91 -12.26
C ALA A 141 -11.91 -13.56 -12.90
N VAL A 142 -11.62 -12.26 -13.05
CA VAL A 142 -10.36 -11.80 -13.64
C VAL A 142 -9.24 -12.38 -12.81
N ALA A 143 -8.50 -13.34 -13.37
CA ALA A 143 -7.35 -13.94 -12.70
C ALA A 143 -6.32 -12.84 -12.44
N ALA A 144 -6.10 -12.51 -11.17
CA ALA A 144 -5.17 -11.49 -10.74
C ALA A 144 -3.83 -12.15 -10.36
N PRO A 145 -2.81 -12.14 -11.25
CA PRO A 145 -1.51 -12.74 -10.92
C PRO A 145 -0.84 -12.03 -9.75
N ILE A 146 -1.20 -10.77 -9.51
CA ILE A 146 -0.71 -9.92 -8.42
C ILE A 146 -1.89 -9.52 -7.54
N THR A 147 -1.81 -9.85 -6.25
CA THR A 147 -2.60 -9.20 -5.21
C THR A 147 -1.90 -7.90 -4.82
N ILE A 148 -2.62 -6.78 -4.86
CA ILE A 148 -2.14 -5.48 -4.38
C ILE A 148 -2.57 -5.33 -2.93
N ILE A 149 -1.67 -4.90 -2.07
CA ILE A 149 -1.97 -4.60 -0.68
C ILE A 149 -1.53 -3.19 -0.30
N SER A 150 -2.33 -2.58 0.55
CA SER A 150 -1.99 -1.32 1.20
C SER A 150 -2.51 -1.31 2.63
N PHE A 151 -2.08 -0.31 3.40
CA PHE A 151 -2.35 -0.22 4.83
C PHE A 151 -2.76 1.22 5.17
N THR A 152 -3.86 1.40 5.91
CA THR A 152 -4.26 2.71 6.39
C THR A 152 -4.87 2.75 7.79
N ASN A 153 -4.96 3.96 8.33
CA ASN A 153 -5.80 4.33 9.47
C ASN A 153 -6.58 5.63 9.12
N PHE A 154 -7.33 6.18 10.07
CA PHE A 154 -8.11 7.39 9.82
C PHE A 154 -7.23 8.63 9.65
N GLY A 155 -6.09 8.69 10.35
CA GLY A 155 -5.13 9.81 10.28
C GLY A 155 -4.44 10.01 8.93
N MET A 156 -4.66 9.09 7.98
CA MET A 156 -4.16 9.16 6.60
C MET A 156 -5.26 8.84 5.58
N LEU A 157 -6.53 8.98 5.98
CA LEU A 157 -7.68 8.65 5.15
C LEU A 157 -7.68 9.43 3.82
N ASP A 158 -7.25 10.69 3.84
CA ASP A 158 -7.15 11.53 2.65
C ASP A 158 -6.14 10.98 1.62
N PHE A 159 -4.97 10.53 2.09
CA PHE A 159 -4.00 9.82 1.26
C PHE A 159 -4.56 8.50 0.73
N ALA A 160 -5.23 7.70 1.56
CA ALA A 160 -5.84 6.45 1.15
C ALA A 160 -6.91 6.65 0.05
N LEU A 161 -7.74 7.69 0.17
CA LEU A 161 -8.74 8.03 -0.85
C LEU A 161 -8.09 8.54 -2.14
N ASN A 162 -7.06 9.38 -2.04
CA ASN A 162 -6.28 9.80 -3.21
C ASN A 162 -5.64 8.59 -3.92
N TRP A 163 -5.02 7.70 -3.17
CA TRP A 163 -4.41 6.46 -3.68
C TRP A 163 -5.43 5.56 -4.36
N LEU A 164 -6.59 5.32 -3.72
CA LEU A 164 -7.67 4.51 -4.31
C LEU A 164 -8.21 5.11 -5.61
N HIS A 165 -8.34 6.43 -5.69
CA HIS A 165 -8.76 7.11 -6.91
C HIS A 165 -7.78 6.83 -8.05
N HIS A 166 -6.48 7.08 -7.83
CA HIS A 166 -5.43 6.86 -8.84
C HIS A 166 -5.29 5.38 -9.20
N LEU A 167 -5.33 4.49 -8.21
CA LEU A 167 -5.31 3.05 -8.45
C LEU A 167 -6.47 2.62 -9.34
N ARG A 168 -7.70 3.00 -8.97
CA ARG A 168 -8.91 2.67 -9.73
C ARG A 168 -8.87 3.23 -11.15
N ALA A 169 -8.35 4.45 -11.34
CA ALA A 169 -8.15 5.03 -12.65
C ALA A 169 -7.12 4.24 -13.48
N ALA A 170 -6.04 3.77 -12.86
CA ALA A 170 -4.97 3.05 -13.52
C ALA A 170 -5.37 1.62 -13.92
N ILE A 171 -6.04 0.85 -13.05
CA ILE A 171 -6.32 -0.59 -13.29
C ILE A 171 -7.78 -0.91 -13.57
N GLY A 172 -8.70 0.03 -13.34
CA GLY A 172 -10.14 -0.17 -13.49
C GLY A 172 -10.78 -0.86 -12.27
N ALA A 173 -12.09 -0.62 -12.10
CA ALA A 173 -12.84 -1.16 -10.96
C ALA A 173 -12.88 -2.70 -10.89
N PRO A 174 -13.06 -3.45 -12.01
CA PRO A 174 -13.06 -4.91 -11.94
C PRO A 174 -11.71 -5.50 -11.49
N GLN A 175 -10.59 -4.99 -12.01
CA GLN A 175 -9.26 -5.43 -11.60
C GLN A 175 -8.96 -5.06 -10.15
N LEU A 176 -9.37 -3.87 -9.71
CA LEU A 176 -9.22 -3.45 -8.31
C LEU A 176 -9.94 -4.42 -7.38
N ALA A 177 -11.20 -4.76 -7.67
CA ALA A 177 -11.97 -5.70 -6.86
C ALA A 177 -11.34 -7.11 -6.80
N ALA A 178 -10.73 -7.56 -7.90
CA ALA A 178 -10.07 -8.86 -7.97
C ALA A 178 -8.70 -8.89 -7.25
N SER A 179 -7.95 -7.78 -7.30
CA SER A 179 -6.55 -7.72 -6.85
C SER A 179 -6.34 -7.12 -5.46
N LEU A 180 -7.22 -6.26 -4.94
CA LEU A 180 -6.89 -5.42 -3.78
C LEU A 180 -7.26 -6.08 -2.44
N LEU A 181 -6.31 -6.02 -1.49
CA LEU A 181 -6.56 -6.11 -0.05
C LEU A 181 -6.11 -4.82 0.64
N MET A 182 -7.04 -4.10 1.26
CA MET A 182 -6.78 -2.91 2.05
C MET A 182 -6.82 -3.25 3.54
N TYR A 183 -5.68 -3.19 4.22
CA TYR A 183 -5.61 -3.39 5.66
C TYR A 183 -5.91 -2.07 6.37
N VAL A 184 -6.87 -2.07 7.29
CA VAL A 184 -7.38 -0.84 7.91
C VAL A 184 -7.35 -0.95 9.43
N VAL A 185 -6.80 0.06 10.10
CA VAL A 185 -6.86 0.20 11.56
C VAL A 185 -7.99 1.14 11.95
N GLY A 186 -8.96 0.62 12.71
CA GLY A 186 -10.06 1.39 13.28
C GLY A 186 -11.32 1.42 12.41
N GLU A 187 -12.47 1.42 13.07
CA GLU A 187 -13.78 1.34 12.41
C GLU A 187 -14.13 2.62 11.64
N ASP A 188 -13.74 3.80 12.14
CA ASP A 188 -14.04 5.07 11.46
C ASP A 188 -13.37 5.14 10.08
N ALA A 189 -12.13 4.63 9.97
CA ALA A 189 -11.41 4.56 8.71
C ALA A 189 -12.08 3.58 7.74
N ARG A 190 -12.49 2.41 8.26
CA ARG A 190 -13.23 1.40 7.49
C ARG A 190 -14.54 1.98 6.96
N ALA A 191 -15.34 2.59 7.83
CA ALA A 191 -16.62 3.19 7.48
C ALA A 191 -16.47 4.28 6.40
N ALA A 192 -15.48 5.17 6.55
CA ALA A 192 -15.25 6.23 5.57
C ALA A 192 -14.77 5.70 4.21
N LEU A 193 -13.91 4.67 4.20
CA LEU A 193 -13.49 4.02 2.95
C LEU A 193 -14.66 3.36 2.22
N LEU A 194 -15.55 2.68 2.94
CA LEU A 194 -16.77 2.10 2.36
C LEU A 194 -17.71 3.18 1.83
N ALA A 195 -17.95 4.24 2.61
CA ALA A 195 -18.81 5.36 2.21
C ALA A 195 -18.29 6.10 0.98
N SER A 196 -16.99 6.04 0.68
CA SER A 196 -16.42 6.64 -0.52
C SER A 196 -16.88 5.99 -1.83
N GLY A 197 -17.34 4.74 -1.80
CA GLY A 197 -17.69 3.96 -3.01
C GLY A 197 -16.49 3.60 -3.90
N LEU A 198 -15.26 3.86 -3.45
CA LEU A 198 -14.03 3.52 -4.18
C LEU A 198 -13.55 2.08 -3.90
N LEU A 199 -13.91 1.52 -2.74
CA LEU A 199 -13.40 0.25 -2.24
C LEU A 199 -14.57 -0.71 -1.89
N PRO A 200 -14.66 -1.88 -2.54
CA PRO A 200 -15.62 -2.91 -2.15
C PRO A 200 -15.33 -3.45 -0.75
N GLU A 201 -16.38 -3.81 0.01
CA GLU A 201 -16.23 -4.35 1.36
C GLU A 201 -15.36 -5.61 1.41
N GLY A 202 -15.48 -6.49 0.41
CA GLY A 202 -14.67 -7.71 0.31
C GLY A 202 -13.16 -7.47 0.20
N CYS A 203 -12.73 -6.25 -0.13
CA CYS A 203 -11.31 -5.87 -0.20
C CYS A 203 -10.74 -5.44 1.17
N ILE A 204 -11.55 -5.18 2.19
CA ILE A 204 -11.06 -4.68 3.49
C ILE A 204 -10.62 -5.83 4.38
N ARG A 205 -9.50 -5.64 5.09
CA ARG A 205 -8.98 -6.53 6.14
C ARG A 205 -8.67 -5.72 7.39
N ASP A 206 -8.70 -6.38 8.54
CA ASP A 206 -8.22 -5.79 9.79
C ASP A 206 -6.70 -5.58 9.73
N GLY A 207 -6.27 -4.34 9.93
CA GLY A 207 -4.87 -3.95 9.95
C GLY A 207 -4.19 -4.11 11.31
N THR A 208 -4.90 -4.53 12.35
CA THR A 208 -4.37 -4.74 13.70
C THR A 208 -3.74 -6.12 13.87
N LEU A 209 -2.69 -6.40 13.09
CA LEU A 209 -2.04 -7.71 13.13
C LEU A 209 -1.00 -7.79 14.27
N GLY A 210 -1.17 -8.79 15.14
CA GLY A 210 -0.31 -9.01 16.30
C GLY A 210 -0.53 -7.99 17.43
N GLY A 211 0.46 -7.84 18.31
CA GLY A 211 0.39 -6.95 19.46
C GLY A 211 1.00 -5.56 19.19
N GLY A 212 0.51 -4.55 19.93
CA GLY A 212 1.23 -3.29 20.13
C GLY A 212 0.61 -2.01 19.56
N LEU A 213 -0.44 -2.13 18.74
CA LEU A 213 -1.30 -1.00 18.39
C LEU A 213 -2.32 -0.75 19.51
N ASP A 214 -2.64 0.52 19.73
CA ASP A 214 -3.64 1.00 20.68
C ASP A 214 -4.65 1.91 19.97
N ALA A 215 -5.67 2.37 20.69
CA ALA A 215 -6.73 3.21 20.12
C ALA A 215 -6.21 4.49 19.43
N GLY A 216 -5.08 5.05 19.87
CA GLY A 216 -4.47 6.22 19.22
C GLY A 216 -3.98 5.92 17.80
N HIS A 217 -3.64 4.67 17.51
CA HIS A 217 -3.18 4.26 16.18
C HIS A 217 -4.31 4.17 15.16
N ALA A 218 -5.57 4.12 15.59
CA ALA A 218 -6.72 4.17 14.70
C ALA A 218 -6.93 5.56 14.08
N THR A 219 -6.58 6.62 14.80
CA THR A 219 -6.95 8.00 14.43
C THR A 219 -5.80 8.94 14.15
N ALA A 220 -4.62 8.71 14.73
CA ALA A 220 -3.52 9.65 14.64
C ALA A 220 -2.73 9.53 13.32
N GLY A 221 -2.37 10.69 12.76
CA GLY A 221 -1.24 10.85 11.87
C GLY A 221 0.04 11.06 12.69
N PHE A 222 1.03 10.17 12.55
CA PHE A 222 2.23 10.20 13.38
C PHE A 222 3.39 10.90 12.68
N LYS A 223 4.15 11.71 13.44
CA LYS A 223 5.42 12.24 12.95
C LYS A 223 6.40 11.10 12.62
N TYR A 224 7.16 11.26 11.54
CA TYR A 224 8.21 10.34 11.12
C TYR A 224 9.13 9.96 12.30
N GLU A 225 9.43 8.67 12.41
CA GLU A 225 10.24 8.05 13.48
C GLU A 225 9.74 8.17 14.92
N SER A 226 8.56 8.76 15.16
CA SER A 226 7.93 8.71 16.48
C SER A 226 7.61 7.27 16.91
N PRO A 227 7.44 6.99 18.22
CA PRO A 227 7.10 5.64 18.68
C PRO A 227 5.83 5.07 18.04
N GLY A 228 4.79 5.88 17.85
CA GLY A 228 3.56 5.46 17.18
C GLY A 228 3.75 5.17 15.69
N PHE A 229 4.55 6.01 15.01
CA PHE A 229 4.99 5.75 13.63
C PHE A 229 5.66 4.38 13.52
N LYS A 230 6.66 4.09 14.38
CA LYS A 230 7.43 2.85 14.32
C LYS A 230 6.56 1.62 14.58
N LYS A 231 5.56 1.72 15.46
CA LYS A 231 4.58 0.65 15.70
C LYS A 231 3.70 0.34 14.49
N LEU A 232 3.22 1.38 13.79
CA LEU A 232 2.43 1.15 12.58
C LEU A 232 3.30 0.68 11.40
N ALA A 233 4.48 1.25 11.21
CA ALA A 233 5.44 0.75 10.23
C ALA A 233 5.83 -0.71 10.52
N ALA A 234 5.78 -1.14 11.79
CA ALA A 234 6.03 -2.52 12.17
C ALA A 234 4.95 -3.52 11.73
N GLN A 235 3.77 -3.05 11.31
CA GLN A 235 2.71 -3.90 10.75
C GLN A 235 3.04 -4.42 9.36
N ARG A 236 3.94 -3.73 8.63
CA ARG A 236 4.24 -4.03 7.22
C ARG A 236 4.61 -5.50 6.95
N PRO A 237 5.62 -6.12 7.60
CA PRO A 237 5.90 -7.54 7.38
C PRO A 237 4.73 -8.45 7.73
N ARG A 238 3.94 -8.12 8.78
CA ARG A 238 2.78 -8.92 9.19
C ARG A 238 1.68 -8.91 8.15
N ILE A 239 1.37 -7.72 7.63
CA ILE A 239 0.39 -7.51 6.58
C ILE A 239 0.80 -8.24 5.30
N VAL A 240 2.07 -8.14 4.91
CA VAL A 240 2.59 -8.86 3.75
C VAL A 240 2.50 -10.38 3.96
N LEU A 241 2.90 -10.89 5.13
CA LEU A 241 2.78 -12.32 5.46
C LEU A 241 1.33 -12.81 5.39
N ALA A 242 0.41 -12.09 6.05
CA ALA A 242 -1.01 -12.43 6.05
C ALA A 242 -1.59 -12.45 4.64
N ALA A 243 -1.22 -11.48 3.79
CA ALA A 243 -1.66 -11.44 2.40
C ALA A 243 -1.10 -12.61 1.57
N ILE A 244 0.18 -12.99 1.77
CA ILE A 244 0.77 -14.15 1.11
C ILE A 244 0.07 -15.44 1.55
N GLU A 245 -0.21 -15.58 2.84
CA GLU A 245 -0.93 -16.74 3.38
C GLU A 245 -2.34 -16.82 2.79
N GLU A 246 -3.09 -15.71 2.77
CA GLU A 246 -4.45 -15.64 2.20
C GLU A 246 -4.47 -15.92 0.69
N ARG A 247 -3.51 -15.39 -0.08
CA ARG A 247 -3.60 -15.33 -1.55
C ARG A 247 -2.68 -16.29 -2.28
N SER A 248 -1.87 -17.09 -1.59
CA SER A 248 -0.89 -18.00 -2.23
C SER A 248 -1.48 -19.04 -3.19
N SER A 249 -2.77 -19.37 -3.06
CA SER A 249 -3.46 -20.30 -3.96
C SER A 249 -4.03 -19.63 -5.22
N VAL A 250 -4.14 -18.29 -5.26
CA VAL A 250 -4.84 -17.54 -6.31
C VAL A 250 -4.00 -16.42 -6.95
N SER A 251 -2.90 -16.02 -6.33
CA SER A 251 -1.98 -15.01 -6.85
C SER A 251 -0.54 -15.52 -6.80
N ALA A 252 0.23 -15.21 -7.84
CA ALA A 252 1.64 -15.53 -7.94
C ALA A 252 2.52 -14.57 -7.13
N ALA A 253 2.03 -13.36 -6.85
CA ALA A 253 2.71 -12.39 -6.01
C ALA A 253 1.77 -11.49 -5.21
N VAL A 254 2.36 -10.86 -4.19
CA VAL A 254 1.77 -9.79 -3.39
C VAL A 254 2.61 -8.53 -3.58
N LEU A 255 1.99 -7.43 -4.02
CA LEU A 255 2.59 -6.09 -4.18
C LEU A 255 2.10 -5.17 -3.06
N TYR A 256 3.00 -4.72 -2.20
CA TYR A 256 2.73 -3.67 -1.22
C TYR A 256 2.94 -2.29 -1.83
N SER A 257 2.02 -1.36 -1.58
CA SER A 257 2.12 0.05 -1.94
C SER A 257 1.66 0.91 -0.76
N ASP A 258 2.50 1.83 -0.30
CA ASP A 258 2.07 2.90 0.62
C ASP A 258 1.02 3.79 -0.07
N VAL A 259 0.10 4.39 0.70
CA VAL A 259 -0.94 5.26 0.16
C VAL A 259 -0.46 6.68 -0.19
N ASP A 260 0.80 6.99 0.06
CA ASP A 260 1.47 8.20 -0.46
C ASP A 260 2.18 7.94 -1.81
N ALA A 261 2.00 6.75 -2.39
CA ALA A 261 2.26 6.49 -3.80
C ALA A 261 1.09 6.96 -4.68
N VAL A 262 1.38 7.31 -5.93
CA VAL A 262 0.39 7.73 -6.93
C VAL A 262 0.59 6.89 -8.18
N TRP A 263 -0.43 6.10 -8.52
CA TRP A 263 -0.48 5.26 -9.70
C TRP A 263 -0.97 6.08 -10.90
N ARG A 264 -0.04 6.56 -11.72
CA ARG A 264 -0.35 7.41 -12.88
C ARG A 264 -0.84 6.60 -14.08
N SER A 265 -0.35 5.37 -14.20
CA SER A 265 -0.67 4.43 -15.27
C SER A 265 -0.58 2.99 -14.72
N ASN A 266 -1.14 2.01 -15.42
CA ASN A 266 -1.14 0.61 -15.00
C ASN A 266 0.27 -0.02 -15.00
N PRO A 267 0.89 -0.34 -13.83
CA PRO A 267 2.20 -0.98 -13.78
C PRO A 267 2.12 -2.52 -13.80
N LEU A 268 0.92 -3.11 -13.71
CA LEU A 268 0.74 -4.55 -13.53
C LEU A 268 1.33 -5.38 -14.69
N PRO A 269 1.24 -4.99 -15.97
CA PRO A 269 1.90 -5.73 -17.05
C PRO A 269 3.42 -5.80 -16.87
N THR A 270 4.05 -4.67 -16.56
CA THR A 270 5.50 -4.59 -16.28
C THR A 270 5.87 -5.46 -15.09
N LEU A 271 5.13 -5.38 -13.99
CA LEU A 271 5.41 -6.18 -12.79
C LEU A 271 5.19 -7.68 -13.03
N THR A 272 4.15 -8.05 -13.77
CA THR A 272 3.81 -9.45 -14.08
C THR A 272 4.92 -10.13 -14.88
N SER A 273 5.56 -9.41 -15.82
CA SER A 273 6.68 -9.96 -16.60
C SER A 273 7.92 -10.32 -15.76
N LEU A 274 8.02 -9.79 -14.54
CA LEU A 274 9.15 -10.04 -13.64
C LEU A 274 8.94 -11.27 -12.74
N LEU A 275 7.68 -11.74 -12.57
CA LEU A 275 7.31 -12.81 -11.64
C LEU A 275 8.06 -14.14 -11.84
N PRO A 276 8.33 -14.62 -13.07
CA PRO A 276 9.06 -15.87 -13.25
C PRO A 276 10.54 -15.76 -12.84
N GLN A 277 11.09 -14.55 -12.85
CA GLN A 277 12.52 -14.29 -12.78
C GLN A 277 13.00 -13.90 -11.38
N TYR A 278 12.12 -13.32 -10.57
CA TYR A 278 12.49 -12.70 -9.31
C TYR A 278 11.55 -13.10 -8.18
N ASP A 279 12.13 -13.28 -6.99
CA ASP A 279 11.40 -13.60 -5.77
C ASP A 279 11.00 -12.32 -5.03
N VAL A 280 11.81 -11.26 -5.18
CA VAL A 280 11.59 -9.92 -4.63
C VAL A 280 11.79 -8.90 -5.74
N VAL A 281 10.86 -7.96 -5.88
CA VAL A 281 10.98 -6.81 -6.80
C VAL A 281 10.61 -5.57 -6.03
N GLY A 282 11.34 -4.46 -6.14
CA GLY A 282 10.86 -3.22 -5.51
C GLY A 282 11.44 -1.95 -6.08
N ALA A 283 10.79 -0.84 -5.77
CA ALA A 283 11.27 0.47 -6.17
C ALA A 283 12.62 0.75 -5.52
N GLN A 284 13.49 1.44 -6.24
CA GLN A 284 14.79 1.86 -5.74
C GLN A 284 14.62 3.09 -4.85
N ASP A 285 15.32 3.12 -3.73
CA ASP A 285 15.45 4.32 -2.91
C ASP A 285 16.92 4.66 -2.73
N GLU A 286 17.37 5.75 -3.36
CA GLU A 286 18.75 6.25 -3.21
C GLU A 286 19.00 6.90 -1.84
N HIS A 287 17.98 6.90 -0.98
CA HIS A 287 18.02 7.43 0.37
C HIS A 287 17.55 6.40 1.40
N LEU A 288 18.14 6.49 2.59
CA LEU A 288 17.70 5.73 3.76
C LEU A 288 16.33 6.19 4.30
N VAL A 289 15.74 7.21 3.68
CA VAL A 289 14.51 7.86 4.11
C VAL A 289 13.38 7.43 3.20
N CYS A 290 12.75 6.30 3.54
CA CYS A 290 11.38 6.04 3.12
C CYS A 290 10.46 6.43 4.28
N THR A 291 10.01 7.68 4.25
CA THR A 291 9.03 8.12 5.25
C THR A 291 7.70 7.42 5.09
N GLY A 292 7.38 6.94 3.89
CA GLY A 292 6.23 6.09 3.59
C GLY A 292 4.93 6.57 4.24
N PHE A 293 4.02 5.64 4.49
CA PHE A 293 2.83 5.94 5.29
C PHE A 293 3.21 6.56 6.67
N PHE A 294 2.50 7.64 7.08
CA PHE A 294 2.57 8.49 8.32
C PHE A 294 3.39 9.81 8.29
#